data_AF-A0A3D0MYN1-F1
#
_entry.id   AF-A0A3D0MYN1-F1
#
_cell.length_a   1.000
_cell.length_b   1.000
_cell.length_c   1.000
_cell.angle_alpha   90.00
_cell.angle_beta   90.00
_cell.angle_gamma   90.00
#
_symmetry.space_group_name_H-M   'P 1'
#
loop_
_entity.id
_entity.type
_entity.pdbx_description
1 polymer ?
#
loop_
_entity_poly.entity_id
_entity_poly.type
_entity_poly.pdbx_seq_one_letter_code
_entity_poly.pdbx_strand_id
1 'polypeptide(L)' 'KVEFNGSIWEADSEFYIDRGTTVEITERNNLTLKVKPVE' A
#
# COMPACT_ATOMS: atom_id res chain seq x y z
N LYS A 1 6.27 0.43 -2.10
CA LYS A 1 6.51 0.13 -0.67
C LYS A 1 5.66 1.04 0.19
N VAL A 2 5.08 0.51 1.25
CA VAL A 2 4.22 1.24 2.21
C VAL A 2 4.64 0.93 3.63
N GLU A 3 4.38 1.84 4.56
CA GLU A 3 4.53 1.58 5.98
C GLU A 3 3.22 1.03 6.55
N PHE A 4 3.27 -0.13 7.19
CA PHE A 4 2.13 -0.77 7.82
C PHE A 4 2.55 -1.40 9.15
N ASN A 5 1.90 -0.99 10.24
CA ASN A 5 2.24 -1.39 11.61
C ASN A 5 3.73 -1.20 11.96
N GLY A 6 4.31 -0.07 11.55
CA GLY A 6 5.72 0.28 11.81
C GLY A 6 6.75 -0.53 11.02
N SER A 7 6.32 -1.32 10.04
CA SER A 7 7.19 -2.09 9.15
C SER A 7 6.99 -1.67 7.70
N ILE A 8 8.04 -1.73 6.88
CA ILE A 8 7.96 -1.45 5.44
C ILE A 8 7.59 -2.73 4.70
N TRP A 9 6.51 -2.66 3.92
CA TRP A 9 6.00 -3.78 3.11
C TRP A 9 6.11 -3.49 1.62
N GLU A 10 6.28 -4.55 0.83
CA GLU A 10 6.05 -4.48 -0.61
C GLU A 10 4.56 -4.28 -0.86
N ALA A 11 4.25 -3.41 -1.81
CA ALA A 11 2.87 -3.10 -2.15
C ALA A 11 2.73 -2.83 -3.64
N ASP A 12 1.60 -3.26 -4.18
CA ASP A 12 1.20 -3.12 -5.56
C ASP A 12 -0.05 -2.23 -5.65
N SER A 13 -0.11 -1.39 -6.68
CA SER A 13 -1.25 -0.51 -6.92
C SER A 13 -1.46 -0.31 -8.41
N GLU A 14 -2.72 -0.28 -8.82
CA GLU A 14 -3.12 0.06 -10.18
C GLU A 14 -3.05 1.58 -10.44
N PHE A 15 -2.94 2.38 -9.38
CA PHE A 15 -2.91 3.84 -9.45
C PHE A 15 -1.52 4.39 -9.15
N TYR A 16 -1.22 5.54 -9.74
CA TYR A 16 -0.07 6.33 -9.31
C TYR A 16 -0.36 6.90 -7.91
N ILE A 17 0.59 6.71 -6.98
CA ILE A 17 0.48 7.16 -5.59
C ILE A 17 1.72 7.99 -5.27
N ASP A 18 1.50 9.25 -4.93
CA ASP A 18 2.57 10.12 -4.46
C ASP A 18 3.11 9.69 -3.09
N ARG A 19 4.38 10.00 -2.83
CA ARG A 19 4.99 9.71 -1.54
C ARG A 19 4.31 10.50 -0.43
N GLY A 20 3.96 9.80 0.65
CA GLY A 20 3.27 10.39 1.80
C GLY A 20 1.74 10.31 1.72
N THR A 21 1.17 9.86 0.59
CA THR A 21 -0.26 9.61 0.47
C THR A 21 -0.66 8.42 1.34
N THR A 22 -1.71 8.60 2.15
CA THR A 22 -2.33 7.51 2.91
C THR A 22 -3.07 6.58 1.97
N VAL A 23 -2.91 5.27 2.16
CA VAL A 23 -3.51 4.25 1.29
C VAL A 23 -4.31 3.25 2.12
N GLU A 24 -5.34 2.68 1.52
CA GLU A 24 -6.12 1.57 2.08
C GLU A 24 -5.61 0.25 1.51
N ILE A 25 -5.42 -0.75 2.39
CA ILE A 25 -5.07 -2.11 1.98
C ILE A 25 -6.36 -2.83 1.55
N THR A 26 -6.44 -3.23 0.29
CA THR A 26 -7.60 -3.94 -0.26
C THR A 26 -7.44 -5.44 -0.22
N GLU A 27 -6.21 -5.93 -0.36
CA GLU A 27 -5.90 -7.37 -0.38
C GLU A 27 -4.47 -7.61 0.13
N ARG A 28 -4.22 -8.79 0.69
CA ARG A 28 -2.88 -9.26 1.04
C ARG A 28 -2.55 -10.54 0.27
N ASN A 29 -1.54 -10.47 -0.58
CA ASN A 29 -1.03 -11.59 -1.36
C ASN A 29 0.35 -11.98 -0.82
N ASN A 30 0.38 -12.87 0.17
CA ASN A 30 1.59 -13.31 0.88
C ASN A 30 2.39 -12.15 1.52
N LEU A 31 3.46 -11.73 0.85
CA LEU A 31 4.40 -10.69 1.25
C LEU A 31 4.14 -9.33 0.56
N THR A 32 3.15 -9.27 -0.34
CA THR A 32 2.78 -8.06 -1.08
C THR A 32 1.37 -7.62 -0.71
N LEU A 33 1.20 -6.33 -0.41
CA LEU A 33 -0.10 -5.72 -0.13
C LEU A 33 -0.65 -5.05 -1.39
N LYS A 34 -1.90 -5.30 -1.78
CA LYS A 34 -2.56 -4.45 -2.76
C LYS A 34 -3.14 -3.23 -2.05
N VAL A 35 -2.88 -2.07 -2.61
CA VAL A 35 -3.28 -0.79 -2.01
C VAL A 35 -3.93 0.13 -3.04
N LYS A 36 -4.83 0.98 -2.56
CA LYS A 36 -5.40 2.09 -3.32
C LYS A 36 -5.32 3.39 -2.49
N PRO A 37 -5.27 4.58 -3.11
CA PRO A 37 -5.39 5.84 -2.39
C PRO A 37 -6.66 5.87 -1.55
N VAL A 38 -6.57 6.41 -0.34
CA VAL A 38 -7.77 6.83 0.41
C VAL A 38 -8.25 8.13 -0.23
N GLU A 39 -9.53 8.21 -0.62
CA GLU A 39 -10.15 9.46 -1.10
C GLU A 39 -10.17 10.56 -0.03
#